data_AF-A0A2G7GDB1-F1
#
_entry.id   AF-A0A2G7GDB1-F1
#
_cell.length_a   1.000
_cell.length_b   1.000
_cell.length_c   1.000
_cell.angle_alpha   90.00
_cell.angle_beta   90.00
_cell.angle_gamma   90.00
#
_symmetry.space_group_name_H-M   'P 1'
#
loop_
_entity.id
_entity.type
_entity.pdbx_description
1 polymer ?
#
loop_
_entity_poly.entity_id
_entity_poly.type
_entity_poly.pdbx_seq_one_letter_code
_entity_poly.pdbx_strand_id
1 'polypeptide(L)'
;MRVPTNRRPPHPGRILRKYFLDNLGIDQQQLANGIGVEYKRINSIVNERRDISEDTALRLAKYFGNTPGFWLNLQSVYNLYKAEQKVREELDKIRTFTVSSCTSEQIESDRITNIDKGDSSILANSPRDD
;
A
#
# COMPACT_ATOMS: atom_id res chain seq x y z
N MET A 1 1.65 -4.42 -8.23
CA MET A 1 2.59 -3.36 -8.65
C MET A 1 3.94 -4.01 -8.91
N ARG A 2 4.52 -3.88 -10.10
CA ARG A 2 5.79 -4.54 -10.46
C ARG A 2 6.88 -3.48 -10.63
N VAL A 3 7.94 -3.54 -9.83
CA VAL A 3 9.10 -2.66 -9.97
C VAL A 3 9.94 -3.15 -11.15
N PRO A 4 10.36 -2.29 -12.08
CA PRO A 4 11.25 -2.70 -13.17
C PRO A 4 12.63 -3.07 -12.60
N THR A 5 13.02 -4.34 -12.76
CA THR A 5 14.26 -4.89 -12.19
C THR A 5 15.54 -4.33 -12.84
N ASN A 6 15.44 -3.70 -14.03
CA ASN A 6 16.61 -3.33 -14.84
C ASN A 6 16.66 -1.87 -15.30
N ARG A 7 15.72 -1.01 -14.88
CA ARG A 7 15.70 0.42 -15.26
C ARG A 7 15.25 1.27 -14.09
N ARG A 8 16.02 2.34 -13.81
CA ARG A 8 15.68 3.33 -12.78
C ARG A 8 14.29 3.91 -13.07
N PRO A 9 13.32 3.78 -12.15
CA PRO A 9 12.02 4.40 -12.31
C PRO A 9 12.16 5.93 -12.29
N PRO A 10 11.38 6.64 -13.12
CA PRO A 10 11.41 8.10 -13.13
C PRO A 10 10.85 8.66 -11.82
N HIS A 11 11.44 9.75 -11.33
CA HIS A 11 10.90 10.49 -10.20
C HIS A 11 9.48 11.00 -10.56
N PRO A 12 8.50 10.95 -9.64
CA PRO A 12 7.14 11.42 -9.92
C PRO A 12 7.08 12.88 -10.38
N GLY A 13 7.94 13.74 -9.84
CA GLY A 13 8.10 15.13 -10.30
C GLY A 13 8.54 15.28 -11.77
N ARG A 14 9.36 14.35 -12.28
CA ARG A 14 9.70 14.31 -13.71
C ARG A 14 8.47 13.98 -14.55
N ILE A 15 7.63 13.05 -14.09
CA ILE A 15 6.39 12.68 -14.74
C ILE A 15 5.42 13.86 -14.75
N LEU A 16 5.27 14.54 -13.61
CA LEU A 16 4.46 15.75 -13.47
C LEU A 16 4.88 16.82 -14.49
N ARG A 17 6.17 17.12 -14.59
CA ARG A 17 6.67 18.10 -15.57
C ARG A 17 6.38 17.67 -17.00
N LYS A 18 6.90 16.51 -17.40
CA LYS A 18 6.91 16.07 -18.79
C LYS A 18 5.53 15.78 -19.35
N TYR A 19 4.65 15.15 -18.55
CA TYR A 19 3.39 14.63 -19.06
C TYR A 19 2.18 15.50 -18.71
N PHE A 20 2.31 16.43 -17.76
CA PHE A 20 1.21 17.30 -17.36
C PHE A 20 1.56 18.76 -17.63
N LEU A 21 2.63 19.31 -17.05
CA LEU A 21 2.95 20.74 -17.24
C LEU A 21 3.29 21.06 -18.70
N ASP A 22 4.25 20.33 -19.28
CA ASP A 22 4.72 20.58 -20.65
C ASP A 22 3.61 20.30 -21.67
N ASN A 23 2.84 19.22 -21.47
CA ASN A 23 1.76 18.82 -22.39
C ASN A 23 0.54 19.75 -22.33
N LEU A 24 0.21 20.28 -21.15
CA LEU A 24 -0.94 21.17 -20.96
C LEU A 24 -0.56 22.65 -21.13
N GLY A 25 0.73 22.97 -21.28
CA GLY A 25 1.22 24.35 -21.35
C GLY A 25 1.01 25.14 -20.06
N ILE A 26 1.01 24.45 -18.92
CA ILE A 26 0.77 25.04 -17.59
C ILE A 26 2.10 25.25 -16.89
N ASP A 27 2.33 26.45 -16.35
CA ASP A 27 3.51 26.72 -15.52
C ASP A 27 3.33 26.23 -14.06
N GLN A 28 4.46 26.00 -13.39
CA GLN A 28 4.52 25.62 -11.97
C GLN A 28 3.77 26.59 -11.06
N GLN A 29 3.80 27.89 -11.35
CA GLN A 29 3.06 28.89 -10.58
C GLN A 29 1.54 28.71 -10.73
N GLN A 30 1.07 28.45 -11.96
CA GLN A 30 -0.34 28.19 -12.23
C GLN A 30 -0.81 26.92 -11.53
N LEU A 31 0.01 25.85 -11.56
CA LEU A 31 -0.29 24.63 -10.82
C LEU A 31 -0.37 24.89 -9.30
N ALA A 32 0.61 25.60 -8.74
CA ALA A 32 0.65 25.90 -7.30
C ALA A 32 -0.61 26.64 -6.84
N ASN A 33 -1.02 27.65 -7.59
CA ASN A 33 -2.25 28.39 -7.35
C ASN A 33 -3.50 27.50 -7.53
N GLY A 34 -3.53 26.70 -8.59
CA GLY A 34 -4.65 25.82 -8.93
C GLY A 34 -4.92 24.73 -7.90
N ILE A 35 -3.89 24.26 -7.20
CA ILE A 35 -4.03 23.24 -6.14
C ILE A 35 -3.93 23.80 -4.71
N GLY A 36 -3.78 25.12 -4.57
CA GLY A 36 -3.73 25.83 -3.29
C GLY A 36 -2.52 25.45 -2.43
N VAL A 37 -1.31 25.41 -3.01
CA VAL A 37 -0.06 25.17 -2.27
C VAL A 37 1.00 26.21 -2.64
N GLU A 38 2.03 26.35 -1.81
CA GLU A 38 3.15 27.24 -2.09
C GLU A 38 3.93 26.80 -3.35
N TYR A 39 4.30 27.77 -4.21
CA TYR A 39 5.13 27.53 -5.39
C TYR A 39 6.40 26.73 -5.09
N LYS A 40 7.07 27.03 -3.97
CA LYS A 40 8.30 26.34 -3.55
C LYS A 40 8.09 24.83 -3.40
N ARG A 41 6.90 24.39 -2.99
CA ARG A 41 6.53 22.97 -2.91
C ARG A 41 6.53 22.34 -4.30
N ILE A 42 5.83 22.94 -5.26
CA ILE A 42 5.77 22.46 -6.66
C ILE A 42 7.14 22.46 -7.31
N ASN A 43 7.88 23.56 -7.17
CA ASN A 43 9.23 23.68 -7.71
C ASN A 43 10.15 22.58 -7.19
N SER A 44 10.12 22.30 -5.89
CA SER A 44 10.91 21.23 -5.30
C SER A 44 10.54 19.85 -5.83
N ILE A 45 9.24 19.60 -6.04
CA ILE A 45 8.75 18.33 -6.62
C ILE A 45 9.21 18.19 -8.07
N VAL A 46 8.97 19.20 -8.90
CA VAL A 46 9.32 19.22 -10.33
C VAL A 46 10.83 19.07 -10.54
N ASN A 47 11.65 19.64 -9.66
CA ASN A 47 13.10 19.50 -9.68
C ASN A 47 13.62 18.21 -9.03
N GLU A 48 12.75 17.24 -8.74
CA GLU A 48 13.12 15.94 -8.17
C GLU A 48 13.80 16.04 -6.78
N ARG A 49 13.59 17.16 -6.06
CA ARG A 49 14.17 17.43 -4.73
C ARG A 49 13.23 17.08 -3.58
N ARG A 50 11.95 16.90 -3.85
CA ARG A 50 10.91 16.58 -2.87
C ARG A 50 9.99 15.48 -3.40
N ASP A 51 9.68 14.55 -2.51
CA ASP A 51 8.70 13.49 -2.75
C ASP A 51 7.26 14.01 -2.70
N ILE A 52 6.35 13.33 -3.39
CA ILE A 52 4.91 13.61 -3.34
C ILE A 52 4.33 12.99 -2.06
N SER A 53 3.75 13.83 -1.20
CA SER A 53 2.95 13.41 -0.03
C SER A 53 1.51 13.07 -0.41
N GLU A 54 0.78 12.43 0.49
CA GLU A 54 -0.64 12.09 0.35
C GLU A 54 -1.51 13.33 0.12
N ASP A 55 -1.28 14.41 0.89
CA ASP A 55 -1.95 15.72 0.68
C ASP A 55 -1.72 16.24 -0.73
N THR A 56 -0.48 16.15 -1.23
CA THR A 56 -0.14 16.64 -2.57
C THR A 56 -0.77 15.74 -3.65
N ALA A 57 -0.78 14.42 -3.44
CA ALA A 57 -1.41 13.47 -4.36
C ALA A 57 -2.93 13.69 -4.47
N LEU A 58 -3.62 13.93 -3.35
CA LEU A 58 -5.06 14.25 -3.34
C LEU A 58 -5.35 15.53 -4.13
N ARG A 59 -4.53 16.56 -3.93
CA ARG A 59 -4.63 17.85 -4.61
C ARG A 59 -4.37 17.75 -6.12
N LEU A 60 -3.29 17.08 -6.51
CA LEU A 60 -2.96 16.84 -7.92
C LEU A 60 -4.04 16.01 -8.61
N ALA A 61 -4.57 14.99 -7.93
CA ALA A 61 -5.66 14.17 -8.44
C ALA A 61 -6.93 14.97 -8.71
N LYS A 62 -7.32 15.83 -7.76
CA LYS A 62 -8.47 16.72 -7.92
C LYS A 62 -8.28 17.70 -9.08
N TYR A 63 -7.07 18.23 -9.25
CA TYR A 63 -6.77 19.22 -10.29
C TYR A 63 -6.69 18.61 -11.70
N PHE A 64 -6.04 17.46 -11.85
CA PHE A 64 -5.85 16.81 -13.16
C PHE A 64 -6.94 15.80 -13.52
N GLY A 65 -7.91 15.55 -12.64
CA GLY A 65 -9.01 14.62 -12.88
C GLY A 65 -8.57 13.15 -12.92
N ASN A 66 -7.49 12.78 -12.21
CA ASN A 66 -7.02 11.41 -12.09
C ASN A 66 -7.13 10.91 -10.63
N THR A 67 -6.55 9.75 -10.32
CA THR A 67 -6.65 9.17 -8.97
C THR A 67 -5.45 9.55 -8.09
N PRO A 68 -5.64 9.76 -6.76
CA PRO A 68 -4.52 9.98 -5.85
C PRO A 68 -3.52 8.80 -5.86
N GLY A 69 -4.06 7.58 -6.03
CA GLY A 69 -3.28 6.36 -6.16
C GLY A 69 -2.31 6.37 -7.33
N PHE A 70 -2.59 7.08 -8.43
CA PHE A 70 -1.64 7.24 -9.53
C PHE A 70 -0.34 7.89 -9.06
N TRP A 71 -0.44 9.00 -8.33
CA TRP A 71 0.71 9.77 -7.84
C TRP A 71 1.48 9.01 -6.76
N LEU A 72 0.75 8.42 -5.81
CA LEU A 72 1.37 7.61 -4.75
C LEU A 72 2.05 6.38 -5.33
N ASN A 73 1.47 5.76 -6.36
CA ASN A 73 2.08 4.61 -7.01
C ASN A 73 3.43 4.98 -7.64
N LEU A 74 3.52 6.12 -8.33
CA LEU A 74 4.80 6.61 -8.87
C LEU A 74 5.84 6.84 -7.76
N GLN A 75 5.43 7.47 -6.65
CA GLN A 75 6.31 7.70 -5.51
C GLN A 75 6.78 6.39 -4.86
N SER A 76 5.87 5.42 -4.69
CA SER A 76 6.19 4.11 -4.11
C SER A 76 7.17 3.32 -4.97
N VAL A 77 7.00 3.29 -6.30
CA VAL A 77 8.00 2.62 -7.18
C VAL A 77 9.36 3.29 -7.05
N TYR A 78 9.40 4.63 -7.05
CA TYR A 78 10.66 5.37 -6.95
C TYR A 78 11.35 5.15 -5.60
N ASN A 79 10.59 5.19 -4.50
CA ASN A 79 11.09 4.96 -3.15
C ASN A 79 11.57 3.53 -2.96
N LEU A 80 10.82 2.55 -3.47
CA LEU A 80 11.19 1.15 -3.38
C LEU A 80 12.50 0.89 -4.12
N TYR A 81 12.64 1.38 -5.36
CA TYR A 81 13.92 1.30 -6.07
C TYR A 81 15.07 1.95 -5.28
N LYS A 82 14.87 3.16 -4.73
CA LYS A 82 15.91 3.81 -3.91
C LYS A 82 16.26 3.01 -2.66
N ALA A 83 15.28 2.39 -2.02
CA ALA A 83 15.48 1.56 -0.83
C ALA A 83 16.24 0.28 -1.19
N GLU A 84 15.78 -0.45 -2.21
CA GLU A 84 16.44 -1.65 -2.73
C GLU A 84 17.91 -1.39 -3.04
N GLN A 85 18.23 -0.29 -3.71
CA GLN A 85 19.63 0.06 -4.02
C GLN A 85 20.50 0.30 -2.77
N LYS A 86 19.92 0.74 -1.65
CA LYS A 86 20.67 0.98 -0.41
C LYS A 86 20.92 -0.29 0.39
N VAL A 87 19.95 -1.20 0.40
CA VAL A 87 20.00 -2.43 1.23
C VAL A 87 20.31 -3.68 0.41
N ARG A 88 20.66 -3.55 -0.88
CA ARG A 88 20.82 -4.68 -1.81
C ARG A 88 21.71 -5.79 -1.25
N GLU A 89 22.89 -5.44 -0.74
CA GLU A 89 23.85 -6.39 -0.18
C GLU A 89 23.34 -7.07 1.10
N GLU A 90 22.48 -6.40 1.86
CA GLU A 90 21.85 -6.96 3.06
C GLU A 90 20.71 -7.90 2.67
N LEU A 91 19.90 -7.51 1.68
CA LEU A 91 18.80 -8.32 1.14
C LEU A 91 19.31 -9.65 0.58
N ASP A 92 20.46 -9.66 -0.10
CA ASP A 92 21.07 -10.89 -0.66
C ASP A 92 21.43 -11.93 0.43
N LYS A 93 21.57 -11.49 1.69
CA LYS A 93 21.86 -12.37 2.85
C LYS A 93 20.59 -12.93 3.51
N ILE A 94 19.41 -12.38 3.19
CA ILE A 94 18.15 -12.79 3.81
C ILE A 94 17.64 -14.05 3.11
N ARG A 95 17.51 -15.15 3.86
CA ARG A 95 16.91 -16.39 3.36
C ARG A 95 15.39 -16.25 3.27
N THR A 96 14.82 -16.53 2.10
CA THR A 96 13.37 -16.55 1.91
C THR A 96 12.73 -17.67 2.73
N PHE A 97 11.69 -17.33 3.49
CA PHE A 97 10.85 -18.31 4.16
C PHE A 97 9.84 -18.89 3.17
N THR A 98 9.89 -20.21 2.96
CA THR A 98 8.90 -20.92 2.15
C THR A 98 7.96 -21.66 3.10
N VAL A 99 6.68 -21.27 3.13
CA VAL A 99 5.64 -22.04 3.81
C VAL A 99 5.39 -23.30 2.98
N SER A 100 5.93 -24.43 3.43
CA SER A 100 5.53 -25.73 2.89
C SER A 100 4.17 -26.07 3.50
N SER A 101 3.10 -25.76 2.77
CA SER A 101 1.72 -26.24 2.99
C SER A 101 1.34 -26.47 4.46
N CYS A 102 0.98 -25.40 5.18
CA CYS A 102 0.08 -25.57 6.32
C CYS A 102 -1.31 -25.84 5.74
N THR A 103 -1.56 -27.12 5.44
CA THR A 103 -2.81 -27.63 4.89
C THR A 103 -3.91 -27.48 5.93
N SER A 104 -5.12 -27.20 5.48
CA SER A 104 -6.33 -26.98 6.29
C SER A 104 -6.76 -28.16 7.19
N GLU A 105 -5.96 -29.21 7.34
CA GLU A 105 -6.25 -30.35 8.23
C GLU A 105 -5.96 -30.06 9.71
N GLN A 106 -5.11 -29.08 10.03
CA GLN A 106 -4.82 -28.74 11.43
C GLN A 106 -5.93 -27.93 12.14
N ILE A 107 -6.90 -27.37 11.43
CA ILE A 107 -7.93 -26.50 12.03
C ILE A 107 -9.10 -27.32 12.65
N GLU A 108 -9.29 -28.58 12.24
CA GLU A 108 -10.42 -29.40 12.72
C GLU A 108 -10.12 -30.16 14.04
N SER A 109 -8.84 -30.39 14.36
CA SER A 109 -8.43 -31.10 15.60
C SER A 109 -8.67 -30.27 16.87
N ASP A 110 -8.63 -28.94 16.77
CA ASP A 110 -8.74 -28.06 17.93
C ASP A 110 -10.20 -27.70 18.31
N ARG A 111 -11.18 -28.15 17.51
CA ARG A 111 -12.61 -27.87 17.75
C ARG A 111 -13.35 -28.92 18.57
N ILE A 112 -12.81 -30.15 18.74
CA ILE A 112 -13.58 -31.28 19.28
C ILE A 112 -13.36 -31.56 20.79
N THR A 113 -12.35 -30.98 21.47
CA THR A 113 -12.08 -31.34 22.88
C THR A 113 -12.83 -30.53 23.95
N ASN A 114 -13.76 -29.64 23.58
CA ASN A 114 -14.49 -28.78 24.54
C ASN A 114 -16.01 -28.98 24.53
N ILE A 115 -16.50 -30.18 24.15
CA ILE A 115 -17.91 -30.57 24.32
C ILE A 115 -17.94 -32.02 24.84
N ASP A 116 -17.51 -32.24 26.09
CA ASP A 116 -17.97 -33.35 26.93
C ASP A 116 -17.30 -33.34 28.31
N LYS A 117 -17.68 -32.37 29.13
CA LYS A 117 -17.83 -32.61 30.58
C LYS A 117 -19.27 -32.31 30.95
N GLY A 118 -20.14 -33.25 30.60
CA GLY A 118 -21.46 -33.34 31.18
C GLY A 118 -21.34 -33.71 32.65
N ASP A 119 -21.81 -32.83 33.53
CA ASP A 119 -22.33 -33.27 34.82
C ASP A 119 -23.71 -33.88 34.57
N SER A 120 -23.72 -35.22 34.48
CA SER A 120 -24.92 -36.03 34.56
C SER A 120 -25.17 -36.43 36.02
N SER A 121 -26.11 -35.74 36.66
CA SER A 121 -26.90 -36.25 37.79
C SER A 121 -28.09 -35.29 37.91
N ILE A 122 -29.34 -35.68 37.68
CA ILE A 122 -30.14 -36.54 38.55
C ILE A 122 -31.19 -37.30 37.73
N LEU A 123 -31.27 -38.61 37.99
CA LEU A 123 -32.36 -39.52 37.64
C LEU A 123 -33.57 -39.28 38.56
N ALA A 124 -34.80 -39.29 38.02
CA ALA A 124 -35.89 -40.14 38.52
C ALA A 124 -37.23 -39.85 37.80
N ASN A 125 -37.71 -40.87 37.07
CA ASN A 125 -39.08 -41.38 37.04
C ASN A 125 -40.26 -40.42 36.76
N SER A 126 -40.73 -40.48 35.52
CA SER A 126 -42.14 -40.44 35.05
C SER A 126 -43.14 -41.28 35.89
N PRO A 127 -44.47 -41.32 35.61
CA PRO A 127 -45.43 -40.41 34.93
C PRO A 127 -46.87 -40.33 35.54
N ARG A 128 -47.75 -39.48 34.95
CA ARG A 128 -49.24 -39.39 35.05
C ARG A 128 -49.78 -38.91 36.42
N ASP A 129 -50.91 -38.23 36.57
CA ASP A 129 -52.22 -38.22 35.88
C ASP A 129 -52.84 -36.80 35.87
N ASP A 130 -53.79 -36.61 34.94
CA ASP A 130 -54.94 -35.68 34.90
C ASP A 130 -54.78 -34.14 35.08
#